data_AF-Q96KL7-F1
#
_entry.id   AF-Q96KL7-F1
#
_cell.length_a   1.000
_cell.length_b   1.000
_cell.length_c   1.000
_cell.angle_alpha   90.00
_cell.angle_beta   90.00
_cell.angle_gamma   90.00
#
_symmetry.space_group_name_H-M   'P 1'
#
loop_
_entity.id
_entity.type
_entity.pdbx_description
1 polymer ?
#
loop_
_entity_poly.entity_id
_entity_poly.type
_entity_poly.pdbx_seq_one_letter_code
_entity_poly.pdbx_strand_id
1 'polypeptide(L)'
;GWPMVFYIFGACGCAVCLLWFVLFYDDPKDHPCISISEKEYITSSLVQQVSSSRQSLPIKAILKSLPVWAISIGSFTFFWSHNIMTLYTPMFINSMLHVNIKENGFLSSLPYLFAWICGNLAGQLSDFFLTRNILSVIAVRKLFTAAGFLLPAIFGV
;
A
#
# COMPACT_ATOMS: atom_id res chain seq x y z
N GLY A 1 -25.97 -16.18 9.61
CA GLY A 1 -25.57 -17.02 8.46
C GLY A 1 -24.76 -16.21 7.47
N TRP A 2 -24.23 -16.84 6.41
CA TRP A 2 -23.36 -16.19 5.40
C TRP A 2 -23.94 -14.91 4.75
N PRO A 3 -25.26 -14.78 4.50
CA PRO A 3 -25.84 -13.54 3.97
C PRO A 3 -25.63 -12.30 4.86
N MET A 4 -25.57 -12.47 6.19
CA MET A 4 -25.38 -11.36 7.13
C MET A 4 -24.05 -10.64 6.94
N VAL A 5 -23.02 -11.35 6.47
CA VAL A 5 -21.70 -10.78 6.19
C VAL A 5 -21.83 -9.70 5.12
N PHE A 6 -22.58 -9.98 4.04
CA PHE A 6 -22.82 -9.02 2.96
C PHE A 6 -23.62 -7.80 3.44
N TYR A 7 -24.63 -7.99 4.28
CA TYR A 7 -25.40 -6.86 4.82
C TYR A 7 -24.56 -5.97 5.74
N ILE A 8 -23.73 -6.54 6.60
CA ILE A 8 -22.87 -5.78 7.52
C ILE A 8 -21.81 -5.00 6.75
N PHE A 9 -21.05 -5.66 5.87
CA PHE A 9 -20.02 -4.98 5.07
C PHE A 9 -20.60 -4.00 4.06
N GLY A 10 -21.76 -4.31 3.49
CA GLY A 10 -22.50 -3.41 2.59
C GLY A 10 -22.96 -2.14 3.30
N ALA A 11 -23.60 -2.27 4.47
CA ALA A 11 -24.03 -1.12 5.27
C ALA A 11 -22.83 -0.27 5.75
N CYS A 12 -21.75 -0.92 6.17
CA CYS A 12 -20.50 -0.24 6.52
C CYS A 12 -19.93 0.54 5.32
N GLY A 13 -19.91 -0.08 4.13
CA GLY A 13 -19.49 0.57 2.88
C GLY A 13 -20.35 1.78 2.54
N CYS A 14 -21.67 1.69 2.69
CA CYS A 14 -22.56 2.84 2.52
C CYS A 14 -22.25 3.96 3.52
N ALA A 15 -22.02 3.63 4.79
CA ALA A 15 -21.67 4.62 5.81
C ALA A 15 -20.33 5.32 5.48
N VAL A 16 -19.30 4.57 5.08
CA VAL A 16 -18.00 5.12 4.66
C VAL A 16 -18.15 5.97 3.40
N CYS A 17 -18.98 5.57 2.45
CA CYS A 17 -19.26 6.34 1.24
C CYS A 17 -19.91 7.70 1.56
N LEU A 18 -20.88 7.72 2.48
CA LEU A 18 -21.48 8.97 2.95
C LEU A 18 -20.45 9.87 3.64
N LEU A 19 -19.57 9.30 4.49
CA LEU A 19 -18.47 10.05 5.10
C LEU A 19 -17.49 10.60 4.06
N TRP A 20 -17.19 9.82 3.01
CA TRP A 20 -16.29 10.23 1.93
C TRP A 20 -16.80 11.50 1.23
N PHE A 21 -18.09 11.55 0.88
CA PHE A 21 -18.68 12.73 0.23
C PHE A 21 -18.66 14.00 1.09
N VAL A 22 -18.63 13.86 2.42
CA VAL A 22 -18.60 15.01 3.33
C VAL A 22 -17.17 15.48 3.62
N LEU A 23 -16.22 14.55 3.71
CA LEU A 23 -14.87 14.82 4.23
C LEU A 23 -13.79 14.94 3.16
N PHE A 24 -13.95 14.32 1.98
CA PHE A 24 -12.90 14.29 0.96
C PHE A 24 -13.22 15.26 -0.19
N TYR A 25 -12.27 16.13 -0.49
CA TYR A 25 -12.32 17.12 -1.56
C TYR A 25 -11.11 16.93 -2.49
N ASP A 26 -11.31 17.06 -3.80
CA ASP A 26 -10.27 16.79 -4.81
C ASP A 26 -9.15 17.84 -4.79
N ASP A 27 -9.51 19.11 -4.58
CA ASP A 27 -8.57 20.21 -4.51
C ASP A 27 -8.49 20.79 -3.08
N PRO A 28 -7.28 21.08 -2.56
CA PRO A 28 -7.12 21.74 -1.26
C PRO A 28 -7.72 23.15 -1.24
N LYS A 29 -8.09 23.68 -2.41
CA LYS A 29 -8.78 24.98 -2.55
C LYS A 29 -10.23 24.93 -2.10
N ASP A 30 -10.88 23.79 -2.32
CA ASP A 30 -12.32 23.57 -2.10
C ASP A 30 -12.62 22.98 -0.72
N HIS A 31 -11.58 22.58 0.01
CA HIS A 31 -11.71 22.02 1.35
C HIS A 31 -12.06 23.13 2.38
N PRO A 32 -13.24 23.07 3.04
CA PRO A 32 -13.72 24.16 3.91
C PRO A 32 -12.98 24.26 5.25
N CYS A 33 -12.42 23.14 5.73
CA CYS A 33 -11.78 23.05 7.05
C CYS A 33 -10.24 23.12 7.02
N ILE A 34 -9.62 23.46 5.88
CA ILE A 34 -8.15 23.51 5.77
C ILE A 34 -7.60 24.82 6.35
N SER A 35 -6.47 24.74 7.07
CA SER A 35 -5.80 25.95 7.58
C SER A 35 -5.12 26.74 6.46
N ILE A 36 -5.05 28.06 6.59
CA ILE A 36 -4.44 28.94 5.57
C ILE A 36 -2.96 28.59 5.38
N SER A 37 -2.24 28.36 6.48
CA SER A 37 -0.82 27.96 6.47
C SER A 37 -0.57 26.63 5.76
N GLU A 38 -1.44 25.64 5.97
CA GLU A 38 -1.34 24.34 5.29
C GLU A 38 -1.68 24.46 3.81
N LYS A 39 -2.70 25.25 3.47
CA LYS A 39 -3.09 25.53 2.08
C LYS A 39 -1.95 26.19 1.31
N GLU A 40 -1.27 27.16 1.88
CA GLU A 40 -0.11 27.82 1.28
C GLU A 40 1.08 26.87 1.14
N TYR A 41 1.36 26.05 2.15
CA TYR A 41 2.41 25.04 2.11
C TYR A 41 2.20 24.03 0.96
N ILE A 42 0.98 23.50 0.83
CA ILE A 42 0.63 22.53 -0.21
C ILE A 42 0.70 23.19 -1.59
N THR A 43 0.11 24.38 -1.75
CA THR A 43 0.06 25.09 -3.04
C THR A 43 1.45 25.49 -3.53
N SER A 44 2.31 26.00 -2.65
CA SER A 44 3.69 26.37 -3.01
C SER A 44 4.51 25.15 -3.43
N SER A 45 4.34 24.01 -2.76
CA SER A 45 5.00 22.75 -3.11
C SER A 45 4.52 22.18 -4.47
N LEU A 46 3.24 22.36 -4.80
CA LEU A 46 2.64 21.93 -6.07
C LEU A 46 3.09 22.79 -7.26
N VAL A 47 3.18 24.12 -7.10
CA VAL A 47 3.61 25.03 -8.18
C VAL A 47 5.03 24.67 -8.68
N GLN A 48 5.89 24.17 -7.80
CA GLN A 48 7.23 23.72 -8.17
C GLN A 48 7.22 22.43 -9.02
N GLN A 49 6.15 21.63 -8.97
CA GLN A 49 5.99 20.40 -9.77
C GLN A 49 5.22 20.62 -11.08
N VAL A 50 4.32 21.61 -11.16
CA VAL A 50 3.33 21.75 -12.25
C VAL A 50 3.69 22.85 -13.26
N SER A 51 4.89 23.43 -13.22
CA SER A 51 5.34 24.41 -14.23
C SER A 51 5.51 23.84 -15.64
N SER A 52 5.31 22.53 -15.84
CA SER A 52 5.27 21.91 -17.16
C SER A 52 3.88 22.07 -17.80
N SER A 53 3.81 22.93 -18.82
CA SER A 53 2.75 22.98 -19.83
C SER A 53 2.17 21.60 -20.13
N ARG A 54 0.86 21.51 -20.41
CA ARG A 54 0.08 20.31 -20.79
C ARG A 54 0.77 19.46 -21.87
N GLN A 55 1.80 18.72 -21.48
CA GLN A 55 2.58 17.86 -22.36
C GLN A 55 1.81 16.56 -22.53
N SER A 56 1.64 16.12 -23.78
CA SER A 56 1.10 14.80 -24.07
C SER A 56 1.95 13.75 -23.36
N LEU A 57 1.32 12.93 -22.52
CA LEU A 57 1.99 11.84 -21.80
C LEU A 57 2.76 10.97 -22.80
N PRO A 58 4.10 10.83 -22.68
CA PRO A 58 4.90 10.12 -23.68
C PRO A 58 4.83 8.60 -23.47
N ILE A 59 3.65 8.01 -23.70
CA ILE A 59 3.34 6.59 -23.45
C ILE A 59 4.35 5.67 -24.16
N LYS A 60 4.72 5.98 -25.41
CA LYS A 60 5.71 5.20 -26.17
C LYS A 60 7.09 5.18 -25.52
N ALA A 61 7.51 6.30 -24.92
CA ALA A 61 8.79 6.37 -24.22
C ALA A 61 8.75 5.60 -22.89
N ILE A 62 7.63 5.67 -22.17
CA ILE A 62 7.40 4.90 -20.94
C ILE A 62 7.44 3.39 -21.22
N LEU A 63 6.74 2.93 -22.26
CA LEU A 63 6.73 1.51 -22.65
C LEU A 63 8.08 1.00 -23.16
N LYS A 64 8.96 1.87 -23.67
CA LYS A 64 10.32 1.48 -24.10
C LYS A 64 11.33 1.49 -22.93
N SER A 65 10.93 1.99 -21.76
CA SER A 65 11.81 2.13 -20.60
C SER A 65 12.04 0.78 -19.91
N LEU A 66 13.30 0.36 -19.82
CA LEU A 66 13.70 -0.87 -19.12
C LEU A 66 13.30 -0.89 -17.63
N PRO A 67 13.46 0.20 -16.85
CA PRO A 67 12.96 0.26 -15.48
C PRO A 67 11.47 -0.03 -15.32
N VAL A 68 10.63 0.41 -16.28
CA VAL A 68 9.18 0.19 -16.22
C VAL A 68 8.85 -1.30 -16.32
N TRP A 69 9.51 -2.02 -17.23
CA TRP A 69 9.35 -3.47 -17.35
C TRP A 69 9.89 -4.22 -16.13
N ALA A 70 11.05 -3.81 -15.59
CA ALA A 70 11.61 -4.43 -14.38
C ALA A 70 10.64 -4.31 -13.19
N ILE A 71 10.07 -3.12 -12.97
CA ILE A 71 9.07 -2.90 -11.92
C ILE A 71 7.80 -3.70 -12.21
N SER A 72 7.30 -3.69 -13.46
CA SER A 72 6.06 -4.38 -13.84
C SER A 72 6.13 -5.89 -13.60
N ILE A 73 7.23 -6.52 -14.01
CA ILE A 73 7.45 -7.96 -13.79
C ILE A 73 7.59 -8.25 -12.29
N GLY A 74 8.32 -7.40 -11.56
CA GLY A 74 8.44 -7.53 -10.10
C GLY A 74 7.08 -7.44 -9.39
N SER A 75 6.26 -6.46 -9.75
CA SER A 75 4.90 -6.30 -9.23
C SER A 75 4.00 -7.47 -9.60
N PHE A 76 4.09 -7.98 -10.82
CA PHE A 76 3.33 -9.15 -11.26
C PHE A 76 3.68 -10.38 -10.43
N THR A 77 4.96 -10.70 -10.30
CA THR A 77 5.42 -11.86 -9.51
C THR A 77 5.01 -11.73 -8.05
N PHE A 78 5.13 -10.53 -7.47
CA PHE A 78 4.69 -10.27 -6.10
C PHE A 78 3.18 -10.52 -5.93
N PHE A 79 2.35 -9.92 -6.81
CA PHE A 79 0.90 -10.08 -6.74
C PHE A 79 0.48 -11.54 -6.97
N TRP A 80 1.11 -12.22 -7.92
CA TRP A 80 0.87 -13.63 -8.21
C TRP A 80 1.16 -14.52 -6.99
N SER A 81 2.36 -14.40 -6.41
CA SER A 81 2.75 -15.18 -5.23
C SER A 81 1.86 -14.89 -4.02
N HIS A 82 1.51 -13.62 -3.81
CA HIS A 82 0.60 -13.23 -2.72
C HIS A 82 -0.79 -13.86 -2.89
N ASN A 83 -1.37 -13.79 -4.09
CA ASN A 83 -2.69 -14.37 -4.35
C ASN A 83 -2.70 -15.89 -4.19
N ILE A 84 -1.66 -16.59 -4.67
CA ILE A 84 -1.50 -18.02 -4.44
C ILE A 84 -1.46 -18.29 -2.94
N MET A 85 -0.60 -17.60 -2.19
CA MET A 85 -0.51 -17.80 -0.75
C MET A 85 -1.87 -17.62 -0.07
N THR A 86 -2.56 -16.51 -0.31
CA THR A 86 -3.89 -16.23 0.28
C THR A 86 -4.94 -17.27 -0.09
N LEU A 87 -4.93 -17.80 -1.33
CA LEU A 87 -5.87 -18.82 -1.78
C LEU A 87 -5.61 -20.18 -1.12
N TYR A 88 -4.35 -20.58 -1.01
CA TYR A 88 -3.97 -21.90 -0.50
C TYR A 88 -3.82 -21.94 1.03
N THR A 89 -3.61 -20.81 1.73
CA THR A 89 -3.57 -20.73 3.20
C THR A 89 -4.76 -21.41 3.87
N PRO A 90 -6.03 -21.10 3.54
CA PRO A 90 -7.17 -21.74 4.19
C PRO A 90 -7.25 -23.24 3.88
N MET A 91 -6.90 -23.67 2.65
CA MET A 91 -6.84 -25.09 2.29
C MET A 91 -5.76 -25.82 3.09
N PHE A 92 -4.57 -25.25 3.23
CA PHE A 92 -3.45 -25.85 3.95
C PHE A 92 -3.77 -26.03 5.44
N ILE A 93 -4.28 -24.98 6.09
CA ILE A 93 -4.62 -25.04 7.53
C ILE A 93 -5.74 -26.05 7.79
N ASN A 94 -6.73 -26.14 6.89
CA ASN A 94 -7.80 -27.11 7.02
C ASN A 94 -7.34 -28.56 6.80
N SER A 95 -6.52 -28.79 5.79
CA SER A 95 -6.13 -30.14 5.35
C SER A 95 -5.02 -30.77 6.21
N MET A 96 -4.02 -29.97 6.60
CA MET A 96 -2.82 -30.47 7.29
C MET A 96 -2.85 -30.24 8.80
N LEU A 97 -3.51 -29.17 9.26
CA LEU A 97 -3.51 -28.79 10.67
C LEU A 97 -4.75 -29.27 11.44
N HIS A 98 -5.80 -29.72 10.73
CA HIS A 98 -7.10 -30.17 11.30
C HIS A 98 -7.74 -29.19 12.31
N VAL A 99 -7.35 -27.91 12.28
CA VAL A 99 -7.83 -26.89 13.23
C VAL A 99 -9.25 -26.45 12.86
N ASN A 100 -10.10 -26.32 13.88
CA ASN A 100 -11.50 -25.93 13.76
C ASN A 100 -11.64 -24.54 13.11
N ILE A 101 -12.55 -24.39 12.15
CA ILE A 101 -12.69 -23.20 11.27
C ILE A 101 -12.87 -21.88 12.06
N LYS A 102 -13.38 -21.95 13.30
CA LYS A 102 -13.56 -20.77 14.17
C LYS A 102 -12.24 -20.16 14.68
N GLU A 103 -11.22 -20.95 14.95
CA GLU A 103 -9.90 -20.45 15.40
C GLU A 103 -8.98 -20.11 14.22
N ASN A 104 -9.26 -20.71 13.05
CA ASN A 104 -8.50 -20.49 11.83
C ASN A 104 -8.54 -19.02 11.35
N GLY A 105 -9.66 -18.32 11.54
CA GLY A 105 -9.77 -16.91 11.16
C GLY A 105 -8.80 -16.01 11.93
N PHE A 106 -8.64 -16.25 13.23
CA PHE A 106 -7.70 -15.51 14.06
C PHE A 106 -6.25 -15.86 13.72
N LEU A 107 -5.92 -17.16 13.64
CA LEU A 107 -4.57 -17.63 13.30
C LEU A 107 -4.11 -17.17 11.91
N SER A 108 -5.01 -17.23 10.93
CA SER A 108 -4.71 -16.80 9.55
C SER A 108 -4.52 -15.29 9.45
N SER A 109 -5.12 -14.49 10.34
CA SER A 109 -4.99 -13.02 10.32
C SER A 109 -3.69 -12.52 10.97
N LEU A 110 -3.09 -13.29 11.89
CA LEU A 110 -1.90 -12.90 12.64
C LEU A 110 -0.69 -12.52 11.75
N PRO A 111 -0.32 -13.30 10.72
CA PRO A 111 0.79 -12.92 9.83
C PRO A 111 0.54 -11.60 9.10
N TYR A 112 -0.69 -11.35 8.67
CA TYR A 112 -1.06 -10.10 7.98
C TYR A 112 -1.04 -8.91 8.94
N LEU A 113 -1.50 -9.08 10.19
CA LEU A 113 -1.40 -8.05 11.22
C LEU A 113 0.05 -7.72 11.56
N PHE A 114 0.90 -8.74 11.71
CA PHE A 114 2.33 -8.54 11.95
C PHE A 114 2.99 -7.81 10.77
N ALA A 115 2.70 -8.23 9.53
CA ALA A 115 3.17 -7.53 8.32
C ALA A 115 2.72 -6.07 8.29
N TRP A 116 1.48 -5.77 8.69
CA TRP A 116 0.96 -4.41 8.78
C TRP A 116 1.72 -3.56 9.81
N ILE A 117 1.97 -4.09 11.02
CA ILE A 117 2.74 -3.38 12.06
C ILE A 117 4.17 -3.11 11.56
N CYS A 118 4.85 -4.13 11.04
CA CYS A 118 6.20 -3.99 10.50
C CYS A 118 6.26 -2.99 9.34
N GLY A 119 5.25 -2.98 8.46
CA GLY A 119 5.15 -2.02 7.35
C GLY A 119 5.05 -0.58 7.82
N ASN A 120 4.22 -0.30 8.83
CA ASN A 120 4.10 1.04 9.42
C ASN A 120 5.41 1.50 10.09
N LEU A 121 6.05 0.62 10.86
CA LEU A 121 7.34 0.91 11.50
C LEU A 121 8.44 1.17 10.47
N ALA A 122 8.50 0.37 9.40
CA ALA A 122 9.46 0.55 8.31
C ALA A 122 9.23 1.88 7.57
N GLY A 123 7.98 2.29 7.36
CA GLY A 123 7.62 3.59 6.79
C GLY A 123 8.12 4.75 7.65
N GLN A 124 7.78 4.74 8.94
CA GLN A 124 8.25 5.77 9.88
C GLN A 124 9.78 5.82 9.96
N LEU A 125 10.44 4.66 9.94
CA LEU A 125 11.90 4.58 9.97
C LEU A 125 12.53 5.10 8.67
N SER A 126 11.93 4.82 7.52
CA SER A 126 12.36 5.38 6.22
C SER A 126 12.26 6.90 6.22
N ASP A 127 11.14 7.46 6.69
CA ASP A 127 10.96 8.91 6.78
C ASP A 127 11.95 9.53 7.77
N PHE A 128 12.20 8.88 8.91
CA PHE A 128 13.21 9.32 9.87
C PHE A 128 14.62 9.42 9.25
N PHE A 129 15.03 8.42 8.47
CA PHE A 129 16.33 8.44 7.78
C PHE A 129 16.42 9.55 6.73
N LEU A 130 15.32 9.83 6.04
CA LEU A 130 15.22 10.88 5.02
C LEU A 130 15.25 12.27 5.64
N THR A 131 14.41 12.55 6.64
CA THR A 131 14.32 13.87 7.29
C THR A 131 15.62 14.26 7.98
N ARG A 132 16.38 13.28 8.52
CA ARG A 132 17.67 13.53 9.16
C ARG A 132 18.87 13.55 8.20
N ASN A 133 18.66 13.41 6.89
CA ASN A 133 19.72 13.36 5.87
C ASN A 133 20.85 12.35 6.17
N ILE A 134 20.54 11.26 6.90
CA ILE A 134 21.54 10.26 7.28
C ILE A 134 21.91 9.41 6.05
N LEU A 135 20.94 9.14 5.18
CA LEU A 135 21.09 8.34 3.98
C LEU A 135 20.44 9.03 2.77
N SER A 136 21.06 8.86 1.60
CA SER A 136 20.47 9.32 0.33
C SER A 136 19.16 8.58 0.03
N VAL A 137 18.22 9.25 -0.63
CA VAL A 137 16.91 8.70 -1.04
C VAL A 137 17.05 7.35 -1.76
N ILE A 138 18.08 7.22 -2.60
CA ILE A 138 18.33 6.00 -3.38
C ILE A 138 18.84 4.87 -2.46
N ALA A 139 19.67 5.20 -1.47
CA ALA A 139 20.20 4.23 -0.52
C ALA A 139 19.10 3.70 0.40
N VAL A 140 18.22 4.57 0.91
CA VAL A 140 17.04 4.18 1.70
C VAL A 140 16.14 3.26 0.88
N ARG A 141 15.76 3.67 -0.34
CA ARG A 141 14.90 2.85 -1.21
C ARG A 141 15.52 1.48 -1.51
N LYS A 142 16.81 1.41 -1.82
CA LYS A 142 17.51 0.14 -2.05
C LYS A 142 17.55 -0.73 -0.80
N LEU A 143 17.85 -0.16 0.37
CA LEU A 143 17.94 -0.90 1.63
C LEU A 143 16.61 -1.55 2.01
N PHE A 144 15.53 -0.76 2.04
CA PHE A 144 14.21 -1.27 2.41
C PHE A 144 13.66 -2.27 1.39
N THR A 145 13.90 -2.03 0.09
CA THR A 145 13.52 -2.98 -0.96
C THR A 145 14.32 -4.28 -0.84
N ALA A 146 15.63 -4.19 -0.61
CA ALA A 146 16.49 -5.36 -0.43
C ALA A 146 16.10 -6.15 0.82
N ALA A 147 15.88 -5.49 1.96
CA ALA A 147 15.41 -6.15 3.17
C ALA A 147 14.05 -6.85 2.94
N GLY A 148 13.12 -6.19 2.26
CA GLY A 148 11.80 -6.72 1.95
C GLY A 148 11.81 -7.95 1.04
N PHE A 149 12.77 -8.06 0.10
CA PHE A 149 12.89 -9.24 -0.77
C PHE A 149 13.82 -10.32 -0.22
N LEU A 150 14.90 -9.94 0.47
CA LEU A 150 15.89 -10.90 0.98
C LEU A 150 15.40 -11.64 2.22
N LEU A 151 14.67 -10.99 3.12
CA LEU A 151 14.16 -11.66 4.32
C LEU A 151 13.24 -12.84 3.94
N PRO A 152 12.21 -12.68 3.08
CA PRO A 152 11.39 -13.81 2.64
C PRO A 152 12.19 -14.86 1.85
N ALA A 153 13.20 -14.47 1.08
CA ALA A 153 14.03 -15.42 0.33
C ALA A 153 14.92 -16.29 1.24
N ILE A 154 15.35 -15.77 2.39
CA ILE A 154 16.18 -16.52 3.35
C ILE A 154 15.31 -17.41 4.25
N PHE A 155 14.15 -16.93 4.68
CA PHE A 155 13.24 -17.68 5.56
C PHE A 155 12.25 -18.59 4.80
N GLY A 156 12.10 -18.40 3.48
CA GLY A 156 11.23 -19.19 2.61
C GLY A 156 11.92 -20.40 1.95
N VAL A 157 13.21 -20.64 2.25
CA VAL A 157 13.97 -21.86 1.93
C VAL A 157 14.02 -22.73 3.18
#